data_AF-A0A2E6G1E2-F1
#
_entry.id   AF-A0A2E6G1E2-F1
#
_cell.length_a   1.000
_cell.length_b   1.000
_cell.length_c   1.000
_cell.angle_alpha   90.00
_cell.angle_beta   90.00
_cell.angle_gamma   90.00
#
_symmetry.space_group_name_H-M   'P 1'
#
loop_
_entity.id
_entity.type
_entity.pdbx_description
1 polymer ?
#
loop_
_entity_poly.entity_id
_entity_poly.type
_entity_poly.pdbx_seq_one_letter_code
_entity_poly.pdbx_strand_id
1 'polypeptide(L)'
;MESTNYMNPKYWLIGVGAVNLLFSLYNFFDASGVAEIALTDHYGALSDRELAIATGYEEGWGLFGIPYGILAIGAGLVLDSDGQAKMALVSGLAF
;
A
#
# COMPACT_ATOMS: atom_id res chain seq x y z
N MET A 1 21.98 11.19 20.80
CA MET A 1 21.69 11.09 19.34
C MET A 1 21.48 9.61 19.03
N GLU A 2 20.23 9.15 19.05
CA GLU A 2 19.92 7.73 18.76
C GLU A 2 18.59 7.56 18.00
N SER A 3 17.75 8.59 17.92
CA SER A 3 16.44 8.54 17.24
C SER A 3 16.50 8.61 15.72
N THR A 4 17.65 8.99 15.12
CA THR A 4 17.77 9.28 13.68
C THR A 4 17.82 8.04 12.80
N ASN A 5 18.16 6.85 13.32
CA ASN A 5 18.22 5.64 12.51
C ASN A 5 16.85 5.02 12.22
N TYR A 6 15.89 5.13 13.16
CA TYR A 6 14.56 4.54 13.02
C TYR A 6 13.59 5.37 12.16
N MET A 7 13.88 6.65 11.94
CA MET A 7 13.01 7.59 11.22
C MET A 7 13.52 7.92 9.81
N ASN A 8 14.45 7.12 9.27
CA ASN A 8 15.01 7.40 7.94
C ASN A 8 13.94 7.22 6.85
N PRO A 9 13.54 8.28 6.13
CA PRO A 9 12.46 8.23 5.14
C PRO A 9 12.71 7.21 4.03
N LYS A 10 13.97 6.95 3.68
CA LYS A 10 14.34 5.93 2.68
C LYS A 10 13.87 4.54 3.09
N TYR A 11 14.17 4.12 4.32
CA TYR A 11 13.79 2.80 4.79
C TYR A 11 12.28 2.69 5.01
N TRP A 12 11.61 3.78 5.40
CA TRP A 12 10.16 3.82 5.48
C TRP A 12 9.49 3.68 4.11
N LEU A 13 9.96 4.39 3.08
CA LEU A 13 9.43 4.28 1.72
C LEU A 13 9.58 2.86 1.17
N ILE A 14 10.74 2.24 1.38
CA ILE A 14 10.99 0.85 0.96
C ILE A 14 10.09 -0.12 1.75
N GLY A 15 10.04 0.02 3.08
CA GLY A 15 9.27 -0.87 3.94
C GLY A 15 7.77 -0.80 3.67
N VAL A 16 7.20 0.41 3.67
CA VAL A 16 5.77 0.63 3.38
C VAL A 16 5.44 0.23 1.95
N GLY A 17 6.31 0.55 0.99
CA GLY A 17 6.13 0.14 -0.40
C GLY A 17 6.10 -1.38 -0.57
N ALA A 18 7.00 -2.11 0.11
CA ALA A 18 7.03 -3.57 0.11
C ALA A 18 5.77 -4.17 0.75
N VAL A 19 5.35 -3.65 1.90
CA VAL A 19 4.11 -4.08 2.57
C VAL A 19 2.91 -3.86 1.65
N ASN A 20 2.76 -2.66 1.09
CA ASN A 20 1.67 -2.34 0.18
C ASN A 20 1.67 -3.25 -1.06
N LEU A 21 2.84 -3.49 -1.66
CA LEU A 21 2.97 -4.37 -2.82
C LEU A 21 2.53 -5.80 -2.49
N LEU A 22 2.96 -6.35 -1.35
CA LEU A 22 2.59 -7.69 -0.92
C LEU A 22 1.08 -7.81 -0.66
N PHE A 23 0.48 -6.85 0.04
CA PHE A 23 -0.97 -6.83 0.26
C PHE A 23 -1.75 -6.66 -1.05
N SER A 24 -1.26 -5.83 -1.96
CA SER A 24 -1.90 -5.61 -3.27
C SER A 24 -1.84 -6.85 -4.15
N LEU A 25 -0.71 -7.57 -4.15
CA LEU A 25 -0.58 -8.85 -4.83
C LEU A 25 -1.49 -9.91 -4.21
N TYR A 26 -1.52 -9.99 -2.88
CA TYR A 26 -2.42 -10.91 -2.17
C TYR A 26 -3.88 -10.64 -2.54
N ASN A 27 -4.29 -9.37 -2.51
CA ASN A 27 -5.66 -8.99 -2.86
C ASN A 27 -6.00 -9.28 -4.31
N PHE A 28 -5.02 -9.15 -5.23
CA PHE A 28 -5.23 -9.49 -6.63
C PHE A 28 -5.39 -10.99 -6.87
N PHE A 29 -4.61 -11.84 -6.18
CA PHE A 29 -4.63 -13.29 -6.40
C PHE A 29 -5.68 -14.05 -5.58
N ASP A 30 -6.07 -13.54 -4.41
CA ASP A 30 -7.04 -14.16 -3.49
C ASP A 30 -8.27 -13.26 -3.27
N ALA A 31 -8.61 -12.46 -4.28
CA ALA A 31 -9.66 -11.45 -4.23
C ALA A 31 -11.01 -11.99 -3.73
N SER A 32 -11.39 -13.21 -4.14
CA SER A 32 -12.65 -13.82 -3.73
C SER A 32 -12.65 -14.18 -2.25
N GLY A 33 -11.53 -14.69 -1.73
CA GLY A 33 -11.39 -15.02 -0.31
C GLY A 33 -11.39 -13.77 0.56
N VAL A 34 -10.71 -12.71 0.11
CA VAL A 34 -10.71 -11.40 0.79
C VAL A 34 -12.12 -10.80 0.81
N ALA A 35 -12.81 -10.80 -0.33
CA ALA A 35 -14.18 -10.29 -0.43
C ALA A 35 -15.16 -11.08 0.46
N GLU A 36 -15.06 -12.41 0.47
CA GLU A 36 -15.90 -13.27 1.29
C GLU A 36 -15.68 -12.99 2.77
N ILE A 37 -14.43 -12.94 3.23
CA ILE A 37 -14.11 -12.65 4.64
C ILE A 37 -14.58 -11.25 5.03
N ALA A 38 -14.28 -10.24 4.21
CA ALA A 38 -14.58 -8.84 4.53
C ALA A 38 -16.07 -8.54 4.59
N LEU A 39 -16.90 -9.23 3.80
CA LEU A 39 -18.31 -8.90 3.66
C LEU A 39 -19.23 -9.88 4.40
N THR A 40 -18.84 -11.15 4.57
CA THR A 40 -19.69 -12.15 5.26
C THR A 40 -19.97 -11.75 6.70
N ASP A 41 -18.99 -11.18 7.39
CA ASP A 41 -19.13 -10.71 8.78
C ASP A 41 -20.16 -9.57 8.92
N HIS A 42 -20.43 -8.81 7.85
CA HIS A 42 -21.32 -7.64 7.88
C HIS A 42 -22.68 -7.87 7.21
N TYR A 43 -22.72 -8.71 6.17
CA TYR A 43 -23.89 -8.90 5.32
C TYR A 43 -24.41 -10.34 5.29
N GLY A 44 -23.70 -11.28 5.92
CA GLY A 44 -24.00 -12.71 5.86
C GLY A 44 -23.54 -13.35 4.55
N ALA A 45 -24.04 -14.57 4.27
CA ALA A 45 -23.65 -15.29 3.06
C ALA A 45 -24.05 -14.52 1.80
N LEU A 46 -23.06 -14.20 0.96
CA LEU A 46 -23.26 -13.53 -0.31
C LEU A 46 -23.83 -14.50 -1.35
N SER A 47 -24.69 -14.01 -2.24
CA SER A 47 -25.02 -14.74 -3.47
C SER A 47 -23.82 -14.77 -4.43
N ASP A 48 -23.78 -15.75 -5.35
CA ASP A 48 -22.73 -15.88 -6.37
C ASP A 48 -22.49 -14.58 -7.16
N ARG A 49 -23.57 -13.84 -7.43
CA ARG A 49 -23.49 -12.56 -8.15
C ARG A 49 -22.83 -11.47 -7.31
N GLU A 50 -23.18 -11.37 -6.04
CA GLU A 50 -22.61 -10.36 -5.13
C GLU A 50 -21.14 -10.64 -4.88
N LEU A 51 -20.78 -11.92 -4.68
CA LEU A 51 -19.39 -12.34 -4.52
C LEU A 51 -18.56 -12.04 -5.78
N ALA A 52 -19.11 -12.29 -6.98
CA ALA A 52 -18.41 -11.97 -8.23
C ALA A 52 -18.14 -10.46 -8.39
N ILE A 53 -19.11 -9.62 -8.01
CA ILE A 53 -18.93 -8.16 -8.04
C ILE A 53 -17.85 -7.73 -7.03
N ALA A 54 -17.93 -8.22 -5.80
CA ALA A 54 -16.98 -7.88 -4.75
C ALA A 54 -15.55 -8.34 -5.09
N THR A 55 -15.40 -9.56 -5.64
CA THR A 55 -14.13 -10.09 -6.15
C THR A 55 -13.51 -9.14 -7.16
N GLY A 56 -14.29 -8.64 -8.14
CA GLY A 56 -13.78 -7.70 -9.13
C GLY A 56 -13.32 -6.36 -8.54
N TYR A 57 -13.94 -5.90 -7.45
CA TYR A 57 -13.46 -4.71 -6.72
C TYR A 57 -12.13 -4.98 -6.02
N GLU A 58 -11.97 -6.13 -5.36
CA GLU A 58 -10.73 -6.50 -4.67
C GLU A 58 -9.56 -6.71 -5.64
N GLU A 59 -9.81 -7.36 -6.79
CA GLU A 59 -8.84 -7.44 -7.89
C GLU A 59 -8.43 -6.04 -8.37
N GLY A 60 -9.41 -5.14 -8.52
CA GLY A 60 -9.18 -3.74 -8.87
C GLY A 60 -8.27 -3.05 -7.86
N TRP A 61 -8.58 -3.16 -6.56
CA TRP A 61 -7.76 -2.60 -5.48
C TRP A 61 -6.33 -3.13 -5.50
N GLY A 62 -6.16 -4.44 -5.68
CA GLY A 62 -4.85 -5.07 -5.85
C GLY A 62 -4.10 -4.51 -7.06
N LEU A 63 -4.75 -4.43 -8.22
CA LEU A 63 -4.14 -3.92 -9.45
C LEU A 63 -3.71 -2.45 -9.32
N PHE A 64 -4.52 -1.61 -8.69
CA PHE A 64 -4.17 -0.21 -8.43
C PHE A 64 -3.06 -0.06 -7.38
N GLY A 65 -3.03 -0.92 -6.37
CA GLY A 65 -2.04 -0.86 -5.29
C GLY A 65 -0.63 -1.26 -5.71
N ILE A 66 -0.48 -2.19 -6.66
CA ILE A 66 0.84 -2.67 -7.15
C ILE A 66 1.74 -1.52 -7.63
N PRO A 67 1.31 -0.63 -8.56
CA PRO A 67 2.10 0.52 -8.99
C PRO A 67 2.55 1.43 -7.84
N TYR A 68 1.70 1.67 -6.84
CA TYR A 68 2.06 2.51 -5.69
C TYR A 68 3.16 1.87 -4.83
N GLY A 69 3.10 0.55 -4.63
CA GLY A 69 4.17 -0.17 -3.92
C GLY A 69 5.50 -0.08 -4.65
N ILE A 70 5.50 -0.30 -5.98
CA ILE A 70 6.68 -0.16 -6.84
C ILE A 70 7.23 1.28 -6.80
N LEU A 71 6.35 2.27 -6.91
CA LEU A 71 6.73 3.69 -6.88
C LEU A 71 7.37 4.06 -5.54
N ALA A 72 6.80 3.63 -4.42
CA ALA A 72 7.35 3.91 -3.08
C ALA A 72 8.74 3.27 -2.90
N ILE A 73 8.92 2.01 -3.31
CA ILE A 73 10.22 1.34 -3.28
C ILE A 73 11.22 2.07 -4.17
N GLY A 74 10.83 2.37 -5.42
CA GLY A 74 11.65 3.11 -6.37
C GLY A 74 12.09 4.47 -5.82
N ALA A 75 11.15 5.22 -5.25
CA ALA A 75 11.43 6.50 -4.60
C ALA A 75 12.43 6.35 -3.45
N GLY A 76 12.26 5.35 -2.58
CA GLY A 76 13.21 5.08 -1.49
C GLY A 76 14.62 4.70 -1.98
N LEU A 77 14.73 3.98 -3.10
CA LEU A 77 16.02 3.60 -3.69
C LEU A 77 16.79 4.81 -4.24
N VAL A 78 16.08 5.77 -4.84
CA VAL A 78 16.69 6.97 -5.45
C VAL A 78 16.80 8.16 -4.50
N LEU A 79 16.16 8.11 -3.33
CA LEU A 79 16.18 9.21 -2.35
C LEU A 79 17.57 9.35 -1.71
N ASP A 80 18.18 10.52 -1.90
CA ASP A 80 19.45 10.93 -1.30
C ASP A 80 19.25 11.90 -0.13
N SER A 81 20.33 12.22 0.59
CA SER A 81 20.30 13.11 1.76
C SER A 81 19.85 14.54 1.42
N ASP A 82 20.22 15.03 0.23
CA ASP A 82 19.87 16.37 -0.23
C ASP A 82 18.37 16.47 -0.59
N GLY A 83 17.83 15.44 -1.23
CA GLY A 83 16.40 15.30 -1.52
C GLY A 83 15.57 15.21 -0.23
N GLN A 84 16.05 14.48 0.77
CA GLN A 84 15.40 14.42 2.09
C GLN A 84 15.31 15.80 2.74
N ALA A 85 16.41 16.56 2.74
CA ALA A 85 16.44 17.90 3.33
C ALA A 85 15.49 18.87 2.62
N LYS A 86 15.44 18.83 1.29
CA LYS A 86 14.53 19.67 0.48
C LYS A 86 13.07 19.33 0.75
N MET A 87 12.72 18.05 0.80
CA MET A 87 11.36 17.62 1.10
C MET A 87 10.95 18.00 2.52
N ALA A 88 11.84 17.83 3.51
CA ALA A 88 11.58 18.25 4.88
C ALA A 88 11.32 19.77 4.98
N LEU A 89 12.11 20.59 4.25
CA LEU A 89 11.90 22.04 4.19
C LEU A 89 10.55 22.39 3.54
N VAL A 90 10.23 21.80 2.39
CA VAL A 90 8.96 22.07 1.69
C VAL A 90 7.76 21.65 2.53
N SER A 91 7.80 20.47 3.14
CA SER A 91 6.74 20.02 4.04
C SER A 91 6.59 20.95 5.25
N GLY A 92 7.69 21.38 5.87
CA GLY A 92 7.64 22.33 6.99
C GLY A 92 7.23 23.77 6.62
N LEU A 93 7.25 24.12 5.32
CA LEU A 93 6.72 25.40 4.83
C LEU A 93 5.25 25.32 4.39
N ALA A 94 4.78 24.11 4.06
CA ALA A 94 3.42 23.85 3.61
C ALA A 94 2.42 23.61 4.77
N PHE A 95 2.91 23.37 5.98
CA PHE A 95 2.16 23.14 7.21
C PHE A 95 2.65 24.07 8.33
#